data_AF-A0A840LCM8-F1
#
_entry.id   AF-A0A840LCM8-F1
#
_cell.length_a   1.000
_cell.length_b   1.000
_cell.length_c   1.000
_cell.angle_alpha   90.00
_cell.angle_beta   90.00
_cell.angle_gamma   90.00
#
_symmetry.space_group_name_H-M   'P 1'
#
loop_
_entity.id
_entity.type
_entity.pdbx_description
1 polymer ?
#
loop_
_entity_poly.entity_id
_entity_poly.type
_entity_poly.pdbx_seq_one_letter_code
_entity_poly.pdbx_strand_id
1 'polypeptide(L)'
;MAVLLALADAGDEWRHGYDIATQADIKSGTLYPLLMRLEAQGQLEAVWQESPTPGRPPRHAYRLTQAGRAWLAGMGEALDQARARRDAMAPQPGLSAAAKTSASSI
;
A
#
# COMPACT_ATOMS: atom_id res chain seq x y z
N MET A 1 0.69 0.59 -3.57
CA MET A 1 0.31 0.04 -2.25
C MET A 1 -0.40 -1.30 -2.36
N ALA A 2 -1.33 -1.48 -3.31
CA ALA A 2 -2.10 -2.73 -3.49
C ALA A 2 -1.25 -4.02 -3.51
N VAL A 3 -0.07 -4.02 -4.14
CA VAL A 3 0.86 -5.17 -4.16
C VAL A 3 1.34 -5.55 -2.75
N LEU A 4 1.73 -4.57 -1.93
CA LEU A 4 2.21 -4.84 -0.57
C LEU A 4 1.07 -5.32 0.32
N LEU A 5 -0.16 -4.83 0.12
CA LEU A 5 -1.34 -5.30 0.83
C LEU A 5 -1.69 -6.73 0.42
N ALA A 6 -1.66 -7.06 -0.87
CA ALA A 6 -1.88 -8.42 -1.36
C ALA A 6 -0.87 -9.43 -0.77
N LEU A 7 0.38 -9.00 -0.56
CA LEU A 7 1.41 -9.79 0.10
C LEU A 7 1.25 -9.83 1.62
N ALA A 8 0.77 -8.75 2.25
CA ALA A 8 0.51 -8.71 3.68
C ALA A 8 -0.68 -9.59 4.08
N ASP A 9 -1.73 -9.63 3.26
CA ASP A 9 -2.89 -10.51 3.43
C ASP A 9 -2.51 -11.99 3.44
N ALA A 10 -1.42 -12.35 2.74
CA ALA A 10 -0.88 -13.71 2.72
C ALA A 10 -0.10 -14.09 3.99
N GLY A 11 0.24 -13.12 4.85
CA GLY A 11 1.06 -13.36 6.04
C GLY A 11 2.42 -13.96 5.70
N ASP A 12 2.68 -15.16 6.23
CA ASP A 12 3.94 -15.90 6.01
C ASP A 12 3.86 -16.90 4.84
N GLU A 13 2.74 -16.94 4.13
CA GLU A 13 2.57 -17.77 2.94
C GLU A 13 3.27 -17.19 1.71
N TRP A 14 3.69 -18.08 0.80
CA TRP A 14 4.28 -17.71 -0.46
C TRP A 14 3.19 -17.39 -1.50
N ARG A 15 3.37 -16.31 -2.27
CA ARG A 15 2.43 -15.89 -3.32
C ARG A 15 3.09 -15.84 -4.68
N HIS A 16 2.48 -16.44 -5.69
CA HIS A 16 2.99 -16.33 -7.06
C HIS A 16 2.69 -14.95 -7.65
N GLY A 17 3.58 -14.48 -8.53
CA GLY A 17 3.43 -13.19 -9.20
C GLY A 17 2.08 -12.99 -9.89
N TYR A 18 1.54 -14.03 -10.52
CA TYR A 18 0.21 -13.96 -11.16
C TYR A 18 -0.92 -13.71 -10.15
N ASP A 19 -0.89 -14.35 -8.99
CA ASP A 19 -1.92 -14.18 -7.96
C ASP A 19 -1.84 -12.77 -7.36
N ILE A 20 -0.62 -12.25 -7.20
CA ILE A 20 -0.38 -10.87 -6.73
C ILE A 20 -0.89 -9.86 -7.77
N ALA A 21 -0.61 -10.06 -9.06
CA ALA A 21 -1.10 -9.20 -10.15
C ALA A 21 -2.62 -9.13 -10.15
N THR A 22 -3.27 -10.30 -10.02
CA THR A 22 -4.72 -10.44 -10.00
C THR A 22 -5.33 -9.75 -8.79
N GLN A 23 -4.83 -10.03 -7.57
CA GLN A 23 -5.38 -9.44 -6.35
C GLN A 23 -5.15 -7.92 -6.27
N ALA A 24 -3.99 -7.44 -6.73
CA ALA A 24 -3.65 -6.03 -6.70
C ALA A 24 -4.23 -5.24 -7.90
N ASP A 25 -4.90 -5.91 -8.83
CA ASP A 25 -5.42 -5.36 -10.09
C ASP A 25 -4.37 -4.54 -10.88
N ILE A 26 -3.19 -5.14 -11.08
CA ILE A 26 -2.12 -4.51 -11.87
C ILE A 26 -1.56 -5.42 -12.96
N LYS A 27 -1.11 -4.78 -14.04
CA LYS A 27 -0.49 -5.48 -15.18
C LYS A 27 0.89 -6.04 -14.80
N SER A 28 1.22 -7.21 -15.35
CA SER A 28 2.52 -7.86 -15.21
C SER A 28 3.72 -6.94 -15.51
N GLY A 29 3.62 -6.12 -16.55
CA GLY A 29 4.68 -5.17 -16.94
C GLY A 29 4.98 -4.10 -15.88
N THR A 30 4.06 -3.85 -14.96
CA THR A 30 4.26 -2.98 -13.80
C THR A 30 4.64 -3.78 -12.55
N LEU A 31 4.04 -4.96 -12.38
CA LEU A 31 4.28 -5.81 -11.22
C LEU A 31 5.74 -6.25 -11.11
N TYR A 32 6.29 -6.88 -12.15
CA TYR A 32 7.60 -7.54 -12.02
C TYR A 32 8.75 -6.55 -11.76
N PRO A 33 8.84 -5.39 -12.44
CA PRO A 33 9.83 -4.38 -12.08
C PRO A 33 9.65 -3.81 -10.66
N LEU A 34 8.44 -3.86 -10.11
CA LEU A 34 8.20 -3.50 -8.71
C LEU A 34 8.70 -4.59 -7.76
N LEU A 35 8.32 -5.85 -7.97
CA LEU A 35 8.76 -6.99 -7.15
C LEU A 35 10.30 -7.07 -7.09
N MET A 36 10.97 -6.93 -8.23
CA MET A 36 12.43 -6.89 -8.31
C MET A 36 13.05 -5.77 -7.46
N ARG A 37 12.45 -4.58 -7.44
CA ARG A 37 12.95 -3.46 -6.62
C ARG A 37 12.74 -3.70 -5.13
N LEU A 38 11.59 -4.24 -4.75
CA LEU A 38 11.29 -4.56 -3.34
C LEU A 38 12.22 -5.68 -2.83
N GLU A 39 12.48 -6.70 -3.65
CA GLU A 39 13.46 -7.76 -3.36
C GLU A 39 14.87 -7.17 -3.21
N ALA A 40 15.31 -6.34 -4.15
CA ALA A 40 16.62 -5.68 -4.08
C ALA A 40 16.78 -4.77 -2.85
N GLN A 41 15.68 -4.26 -2.29
CA GLN A 41 15.65 -3.47 -1.06
C GLN A 41 15.52 -4.32 0.21
N GLY A 42 15.50 -5.65 0.09
CA GLY A 42 15.36 -6.58 1.22
C GLY A 42 13.96 -6.60 1.82
N GLN A 43 12.96 -6.07 1.12
CA GLN A 43 11.56 -6.03 1.58
C GLN A 43 10.79 -7.29 1.20
N LEU A 44 11.26 -8.01 0.18
CA LEU A 44 10.73 -9.31 -0.24
C LEU A 44 11.79 -10.38 -0.24
N GLU A 45 11.34 -11.61 0.04
CA GLU A 45 12.01 -12.84 -0.37
C GLU A 45 11.36 -13.34 -1.66
N ALA A 46 12.18 -13.88 -2.56
CA ALA A 46 11.72 -14.60 -3.73
C ALA A 46 12.36 -15.99 -3.79
N VAL A 47 11.56 -17.00 -4.12
CA VAL A 47 12.02 -18.38 -4.29
C VAL A 47 11.43 -18.97 -5.55
N TRP A 48 12.18 -19.87 -6.19
CA TRP A 48 11.63 -20.73 -7.24
C TRP A 48 10.88 -21.89 -6.57
N GLN A 49 9.61 -22.08 -6.92
CA GLN A 49 8.82 -23.24 -6.53
C GLN A 49 8.53 -24.10 -7.76
N GLU A 50 8.67 -25.41 -7.59
CA GLU A 50 8.30 -26.37 -8.62
C GLU A 50 6.79 -26.33 -8.87
N SER A 51 6.40 -26.60 -10.10
CA SER A 51 4.97 -26.70 -10.40
C SER A 51 4.43 -28.04 -9.90
N PRO A 52 3.26 -28.07 -9.25
CA PRO A 52 2.60 -29.33 -8.89
C PRO A 52 2.15 -30.13 -10.13
N THR A 53 2.10 -29.49 -11.30
CA THR A 53 1.81 -30.15 -12.58
C THR A 53 3.13 -30.60 -13.24
N PRO A 54 3.31 -31.91 -13.49
CA PRO A 54 4.50 -32.42 -14.17
C PRO A 54 4.74 -31.74 -15.52
N GLY A 55 6.01 -31.44 -15.81
CA GLY A 55 6.44 -30.83 -17.08
C GLY A 55 6.19 -29.33 -17.21
N ARG A 56 5.65 -28.65 -16.18
CA ARG A 56 5.57 -27.19 -16.14
C ARG A 56 6.85 -26.60 -15.52
N PRO A 57 7.32 -25.44 -16.02
CA PRO A 57 8.51 -24.82 -15.45
C PRO A 57 8.25 -24.34 -14.01
N PRO A 58 9.31 -24.26 -13.18
CA PRO A 58 9.25 -23.61 -11.88
C PRO A 58 8.73 -22.16 -12.00
N ARG A 59 8.13 -21.67 -10.92
CA ARG A 59 7.57 -20.31 -10.83
C ARG A 59 8.13 -19.58 -9.63
N HIS A 60 8.37 -18.29 -9.77
CA HIS A 60 8.71 -17.47 -8.62
C HIS A 60 7.51 -17.30 -7.69
N ALA A 61 7.76 -17.47 -6.40
CA ALA A 61 6.87 -17.09 -5.33
C ALA A 61 7.56 -16.06 -4.43
N TYR A 62 6.77 -15.14 -3.89
CA TYR A 62 7.21 -13.97 -3.15
C TYR A 62 6.56 -13.93 -1.78
N ARG A 63 7.26 -13.36 -0.81
CA ARG A 63 6.76 -13.12 0.55
C ARG A 63 7.41 -11.87 1.14
N LEU A 64 6.69 -11.15 2.01
CA LEU A 64 7.29 -10.05 2.77
C LEU A 64 8.34 -10.57 3.75
N THR A 65 9.48 -9.90 3.78
CA THR A 65 10.42 -10.06 4.90
C THR A 65 9.88 -9.35 6.14
N GLN A 66 10.53 -9.57 7.28
CA GLN A 66 10.27 -8.78 8.48
C GLN A 66 10.48 -7.27 8.23
N ALA A 67 11.51 -6.91 7.47
CA ALA A 67 11.78 -5.53 7.09
C ALA A 67 10.68 -4.96 6.17
N GLY A 68 10.19 -5.75 5.22
CA GLY A 68 9.06 -5.37 4.36
C GLY A 68 7.78 -5.11 5.15
N ARG A 69 7.46 -5.97 6.14
CA ARG A 69 6.32 -5.76 7.05
C ARG A 69 6.45 -4.49 7.88
N ALA A 70 7.62 -4.26 8.47
CA ALA A 70 7.89 -3.04 9.25
C ALA A 70 7.79 -1.78 8.39
N TRP A 71 8.31 -1.84 7.16
CA TRP A 71 8.22 -0.74 6.21
C TRP A 71 6.77 -0.41 5.84
N LEU A 72 5.94 -1.43 5.57
CA LEU A 72 4.51 -1.26 5.29
C LEU A 72 3.77 -0.62 6.48
N ALA A 73 4.05 -1.05 7.71
CA ALA A 73 3.45 -0.47 8.91
C ALA A 73 3.78 1.04 9.05
N GLY A 74 5.06 1.41 8.87
CA GLY A 74 5.48 2.81 8.91
C GLY A 74 4.83 3.68 7.82
N MET A 75 4.55 3.12 6.64
CA MET A 75 3.79 3.84 5.60
C MET A 75 2.34 4.13 6.02
N GLY A 76 1.69 3.17 6.70
CA GLY A 76 0.34 3.34 7.24
C GLY A 76 0.29 4.47 8.27
N GLU A 77 1.21 4.45 9.23
CA GLU A 77 1.34 5.49 10.24
C GLU A 77 1.57 6.88 9.62
N ALA A 78 2.46 6.98 8.64
CA ALA A 78 2.74 8.24 7.95
C ALA A 78 1.50 8.78 7.21
N LEU A 79 0.70 7.90 6.59
CA LEU A 79 -0.52 8.28 5.91
C LEU A 79 -1.60 8.77 6.89
N ASP A 80 -1.76 8.09 8.02
CA ASP A 80 -2.72 8.48 9.05
C ASP A 80 -2.34 9.82 9.69
N GLN A 81 -1.05 10.06 9.95
CA GLN A 81 -0.57 11.36 10.38
C GLN A 81 -0.83 12.46 9.33
N ALA A 82 -0.61 12.17 8.04
CA ALA A 82 -0.87 13.13 6.97
C ALA A 82 -2.37 13.47 6.87
N ARG A 83 -3.26 12.47 7.03
CA ARG A 83 -4.72 12.67 7.09
C ARG A 83 -5.12 13.54 8.28
N ALA A 84 -4.63 13.24 9.48
CA ALA A 84 -4.91 14.02 10.68
C ALA A 84 -4.46 15.49 10.54
N ARG A 85 -3.27 15.73 9.98
CA ARG A 85 -2.78 17.10 9.71
C ARG A 85 -3.67 17.85 8.73
N ARG A 86 -4.13 17.17 7.67
CA ARG A 86 -5.05 17.76 6.68
C ARG A 86 -6.39 18.14 7.32
N ASP A 87 -6.94 17.26 8.15
CA ASP A 87 -8.24 17.48 8.78
C ASP A 87 -8.18 18.62 9.82
N ALA A 88 -7.08 18.76 10.56
CA ALA A 88 -6.84 19.88 11.47
C ALA A 88 -6.67 21.24 10.75
N MET A 89 -6.19 21.21 9.50
CA MET A 89 -6.02 22.41 8.65
C MET A 89 -7.29 22.74 7.85
N ALA A 90 -8.31 21.88 7.85
CA ALA A 90 -9.56 22.15 7.15
C ALA A 90 -10.25 23.37 7.80
N PRO A 91 -10.65 24.40 7.02
CA PRO A 91 -11.29 25.57 7.58
C PRO A 91 -12.61 25.19 8.25
N GLN A 92 -12.80 25.61 9.50
CA GLN A 92 -14.05 25.36 10.23
C GLN A 92 -15.20 26.13 9.55
N PRO A 93 -16.22 25.44 8.99
CA PRO A 93 -17.40 26.13 8.48
C PRO A 93 -18.22 26.60 9.69
N GLY A 94 -18.05 27.86 10.09
CA GLY A 94 -18.86 28.43 11.17
C GLY A 94 -18.39 29.77 11.73
N LEU A 95 -17.11 30.12 11.62
CA LEU A 95 -16.60 31.37 12.19
C LEU A 95 -16.62 32.55 11.19
N SER A 96 -17.74 32.74 10.47
CA SER A 96 -17.89 33.90 9.57
C SER A 96 -19.32 34.42 9.38
N ALA A 97 -20.28 34.02 10.24
CA ALA A 97 -21.67 34.50 10.12
C ALA A 97 -22.19 35.31 11.33
N ALA A 98 -21.35 35.62 12.33
CA ALA A 98 -21.77 36.29 13.56
C ALA A 98 -20.98 37.57 13.87
N ALA A 99 -20.79 38.43 12.88
CA ALA A 99 -20.42 39.84 13.04
C ALA A 99 -20.71 40.51 11.69
N LYS A 100 -21.66 41.42 11.48
CA LYS A 100 -22.14 42.50 12.33
C LYS A 100 -23.56 42.87 11.87
N THR A 101 -24.55 42.65 12.74
CA THR A 101 -25.80 43.43 12.75
C THR A 101 -25.59 44.54 13.75
N SER A 102 -25.43 45.79 13.29
CA SER A 102 -25.79 47.05 13.99
C SER A 102 -24.92 48.22 13.54
N ALA A 103 -25.56 49.23 12.93
CA ALA A 103 -25.39 50.68 13.10
C ALA A 103 -26.26 51.35 12.01
N SER A 104 -27.49 51.74 12.36
CA SER A 104 -27.94 53.13 12.60
C SER A 104 -27.94 53.98 11.34
N SER A 105 -29.09 54.26 10.73
CA SER A 105 -30.06 55.33 11.08
C SER A 105 -29.53 56.76 10.90
N ILE A 106 -30.31 57.49 10.08
CA ILE A 106 -30.39 58.94 9.83
C ILE A 106 -29.54 59.45 8.66
#